data_AF-A0A955MHF9-F1
#
_entry.id   AF-A0A955MHF9-F1
#
_cell.length_a   1.000
_cell.length_b   1.000
_cell.length_c   1.000
_cell.angle_alpha   90.00
_cell.angle_beta   90.00
_cell.angle_gamma   90.00
#
_symmetry.space_group_name_H-M   'P 1'
#
loop_
_entity.id
_entity.type
_entity.pdbx_description
1 polymer ?
#
loop_
_entity_poly.entity_id
_entity_poly.type
_entity_poly.pdbx_seq_one_letter_code
_entity_poly.pdbx_strand_id
1 'polypeptide(L)'
;MNYWQLITFIIYIISIYAVGTAVYLYINEKPHYLNRSIYIGESFLLGSIVVIGGMLTLSLLGLYKAPFIWGIALSGYALLLKKNIREKMMCSLFKGISFDIPFFVFWGLIIFFILRNYYPLVTGDSHNIYLFTQRLWLEEGTSLVGNEGFNIGIFTPQFNAVPYALGISIFGQETLFSQLINVSWRLIVLLLVFGYTNYRFNKYFGLMAMILVYFDEHFFFSGANACVVINGAVVAFLFAAVYNFWEARERNDSLRFLLAVIFSIYLMANKYQMAYVMVGILLMGIFIQRNKRKKIKEILLNKKYLIFLILSVFFLSLWFFKNYLITGCSTFPALADKFHAFNW
;
A
#
# COMPACT_ATOMS: atom_id res chain seq x y z
N MET A 1 16.06 -20.37 7.75
CA MET A 1 15.44 -19.04 7.51
C MET A 1 16.53 -18.11 7.00
N ASN A 2 16.35 -17.47 5.84
CA ASN A 2 17.36 -16.60 5.27
C ASN A 2 17.33 -15.23 5.98
N TYR A 3 18.21 -15.04 6.97
CA TYR A 3 18.30 -13.80 7.76
C TYR A 3 18.60 -12.56 6.90
N TRP A 4 19.26 -12.72 5.76
CA TRP A 4 19.52 -11.61 4.84
C TRP A 4 18.24 -11.06 4.24
N GLN A 5 17.27 -11.90 3.88
CA GLN A 5 15.97 -11.42 3.40
C GLN A 5 15.24 -10.58 4.44
N LEU A 6 15.33 -10.98 5.71
CA LEU A 6 14.72 -10.24 6.81
C LEU A 6 15.38 -8.86 6.97
N ILE A 7 16.71 -8.80 6.94
CA ILE A 7 17.47 -7.54 7.00
C ILE A 7 17.09 -6.63 5.82
N THR A 8 17.09 -7.17 4.61
CA THR A 8 16.73 -6.46 3.38
C THR A 8 15.29 -5.96 3.42
N PHE A 9 14.37 -6.73 3.98
CA PHE A 9 12.99 -6.31 4.19
C PHE A 9 12.86 -5.19 5.23
N ILE A 10 13.59 -5.27 6.36
CA ILE A 10 13.64 -4.21 7.37
C ILE A 10 14.14 -2.90 6.75
N ILE A 11 15.17 -2.97 5.91
CA ILE A 11 15.71 -1.81 5.18
C ILE A 11 14.61 -1.15 4.32
N TYR A 12 13.89 -1.97 3.56
CA TYR A 12 12.77 -1.50 2.74
C TYR A 12 11.66 -0.85 3.58
N ILE A 13 11.25 -1.48 4.69
CA ILE A 13 10.20 -0.96 5.59
C ILE A 13 10.60 0.37 6.24
N ILE A 14 11.85 0.51 6.69
CA ILE A 14 12.35 1.77 7.26
C ILE A 14 12.29 2.88 6.21
N SER A 15 12.68 2.59 4.97
CA SER A 15 12.65 3.57 3.90
C SER A 15 11.23 4.03 3.57
N ILE A 16 10.28 3.08 3.41
CA ILE A 16 8.87 3.43 3.22
C ILE A 16 8.39 4.33 4.35
N TYR A 17 8.70 3.97 5.59
CA TYR A 17 8.22 4.71 6.73
C TYR A 17 8.80 6.13 6.78
N ALA A 18 10.06 6.30 6.38
CA ALA A 18 10.72 7.59 6.25
C ALA A 18 10.08 8.46 5.16
N VAL A 19 9.86 7.91 3.96
CA VAL A 19 9.18 8.59 2.84
C VAL A 19 7.78 8.99 3.24
N GLY A 20 7.02 8.06 3.81
CA GLY A 20 5.66 8.27 4.28
C GLY A 20 5.54 9.37 5.33
N THR A 21 6.41 9.33 6.34
CA THR A 21 6.51 10.37 7.37
C THR A 21 6.83 11.73 6.75
N ALA A 22 7.77 11.78 5.80
CA ALA A 22 8.15 13.02 5.14
C ALA A 22 6.97 13.63 4.36
N VAL A 23 6.26 12.80 3.58
CA VAL A 23 5.06 13.21 2.85
C VAL A 23 3.99 13.70 3.81
N TYR A 24 3.72 12.94 4.88
CA TYR A 24 2.71 13.31 5.88
C TYR A 24 3.02 14.66 6.53
N LEU A 25 4.28 14.89 6.94
CA LEU A 25 4.70 16.15 7.53
C LEU A 25 4.69 17.31 6.54
N TYR A 26 4.97 17.04 5.26
CA TYR A 26 4.92 18.06 4.22
C TYR A 26 3.49 18.57 3.99
N ILE A 27 2.51 17.67 3.96
CA ILE A 27 1.08 18.02 3.77
C ILE A 27 0.38 18.43 5.07
N ASN A 28 0.93 18.06 6.24
CA ASN A 28 0.32 18.36 7.54
C ASN A 28 1.26 19.21 8.43
N GLU A 29 1.17 20.54 8.28
CA GLU A 29 2.04 21.49 8.98
C GLU A 29 1.86 21.50 10.51
N LYS A 30 0.66 21.15 10.99
CA LYS A 30 0.35 20.99 12.42
C LYS A 30 -0.14 19.57 12.65
N PRO A 31 0.72 18.62 13.08
CA PRO A 31 0.36 17.22 13.19
C PRO A 31 -0.70 16.97 14.27
N HIS A 32 -1.98 17.18 13.92
CA HIS A 32 -3.11 16.64 14.64
C HIS A 32 -3.32 15.20 14.16
N TYR A 33 -2.58 14.27 14.75
CA TYR A 33 -2.86 12.86 14.54
C TYR A 33 -4.12 12.50 15.32
N LEU A 34 -4.98 11.70 14.69
CA LEU A 34 -6.11 11.08 15.37
C LEU A 34 -5.60 10.15 16.48
N ASN A 35 -4.62 9.31 16.14
CA ASN A 35 -3.87 8.46 17.06
C ASN A 35 -2.56 7.99 16.38
N ARG A 36 -1.62 7.51 17.19
CA ARG A 36 -0.32 6.97 16.82
C ARG A 36 -0.42 5.80 15.83
N SER A 37 -1.29 4.82 16.06
CA SER A 37 -1.41 3.65 15.16
C SER A 37 -1.94 4.04 13.77
N ILE A 38 -2.88 5.01 13.71
CA ILE A 38 -3.38 5.56 12.45
C ILE A 38 -2.26 6.28 11.71
N TYR A 39 -1.50 7.14 12.41
CA TYR A 39 -0.37 7.85 11.82
C TYR A 39 0.67 6.90 11.21
N ILE A 40 1.03 5.82 11.93
CA ILE A 40 1.96 4.81 11.41
C ILE A 40 1.38 4.16 10.15
N GLY A 41 0.12 3.69 10.19
CA GLY A 41 -0.53 3.06 9.05
C GLY A 41 -0.64 3.99 7.83
N GLU A 42 -1.11 5.23 8.00
CA GLU A 42 -1.19 6.22 6.92
C GLU A 42 0.19 6.56 6.36
N SER A 43 1.20 6.70 7.21
CA SER A 43 2.57 6.95 6.76
C SER A 43 3.07 5.78 5.90
N PHE A 44 2.84 4.53 6.31
CA PHE A 44 3.17 3.38 5.47
C PHE A 44 2.44 3.41 4.11
N LEU A 45 1.14 3.69 4.09
CA LEU A 45 0.39 3.81 2.83
C LEU A 45 0.97 4.87 1.90
N LEU A 46 1.25 6.08 2.42
CA LEU A 46 1.80 7.18 1.64
C LEU A 46 3.22 6.87 1.13
N GLY A 47 4.05 6.27 1.98
CA GLY A 47 5.40 5.86 1.59
C GLY A 47 5.37 4.79 0.50
N SER A 48 4.48 3.79 0.63
CA SER A 48 4.30 2.74 -0.38
C SER A 48 3.83 3.31 -1.71
N ILE A 49 2.91 4.28 -1.70
CA ILE A 49 2.50 5.02 -2.91
C ILE A 49 3.70 5.59 -3.67
N VAL A 50 4.58 6.31 -2.96
CA VAL A 50 5.72 6.98 -3.60
C VAL A 50 6.77 5.99 -4.07
N VAL A 51 7.16 5.03 -3.23
CA VAL A 51 8.21 4.05 -3.58
C VAL A 51 7.76 3.15 -4.73
N ILE A 52 6.54 2.62 -4.67
CA ILE A 52 5.99 1.75 -5.73
C ILE A 52 5.75 2.54 -7.02
N GLY A 53 5.24 3.78 -6.93
CA GLY A 53 5.09 4.67 -8.08
C GLY A 53 6.43 4.97 -8.76
N GLY A 54 7.50 5.16 -7.97
CA GLY A 54 8.87 5.29 -8.49
C GLY A 54 9.35 4.02 -9.21
N MET A 55 9.16 2.85 -8.61
CA MET A 55 9.52 1.57 -9.24
C MET A 55 8.76 1.33 -10.55
N LEU A 56 7.47 1.69 -10.62
CA LEU A 56 6.68 1.63 -11.85
C LEU A 56 7.14 2.63 -12.91
N THR A 57 7.62 3.80 -12.49
CA THR A 57 8.21 4.77 -13.42
C THR A 57 9.45 4.18 -14.06
N LEU A 58 10.36 3.58 -13.27
CA LEU A 58 11.53 2.88 -13.82
C LEU A 58 11.15 1.74 -14.76
N SER A 59 10.06 1.02 -14.43
CA SER A 59 9.60 -0.10 -15.24
C SER A 59 9.08 0.29 -16.60
N LEU A 60 8.51 1.48 -16.74
CA LEU A 60 8.09 2.02 -18.02
C LEU A 60 9.25 2.65 -18.82
N LEU A 61 10.31 3.08 -18.13
CA LEU A 61 11.51 3.66 -18.75
C LEU A 61 12.56 2.61 -19.16
N GLY A 62 12.30 1.31 -18.98
CA GLY A 62 13.29 0.26 -19.27
C GLY A 62 14.45 0.19 -18.26
N LEU A 63 14.24 0.72 -17.06
CA LEU A 63 15.23 0.77 -15.97
C LEU A 63 14.85 -0.15 -14.80
N TYR A 64 14.01 -1.17 -15.02
CA TYR A 64 13.60 -2.13 -14.00
C TYR A 64 14.66 -3.17 -13.69
N LYS A 65 15.84 -2.73 -13.23
CA LYS A 65 16.95 -3.61 -12.83
C LYS A 65 17.31 -3.37 -11.37
N ALA A 66 17.94 -4.37 -10.76
CA ALA A 66 18.28 -4.38 -9.33
C ALA A 66 18.86 -3.04 -8.82
N PRO A 67 19.88 -2.42 -9.46
CA PRO A 67 20.48 -1.20 -8.94
C PRO A 67 19.51 -0.02 -8.88
N PHE A 68 18.63 0.11 -9.88
CA PHE A 68 17.69 1.23 -9.98
C PHE A 68 16.51 1.06 -9.03
N ILE A 69 15.93 -0.14 -8.96
CA ILE A 69 14.80 -0.40 -8.05
C ILE A 69 15.25 -0.29 -6.58
N TRP A 70 16.45 -0.77 -6.25
CA TRP A 70 17.04 -0.58 -4.93
C TRP A 70 17.44 0.88 -4.70
N GLY A 71 17.90 1.60 -5.72
CA GLY A 71 18.14 3.05 -5.64
C GLY A 71 16.90 3.83 -5.22
N ILE A 72 15.74 3.53 -5.81
CA ILE A 72 14.46 4.12 -5.38
C ILE A 72 14.09 3.67 -3.97
N ALA A 73 14.14 2.38 -3.69
CA ALA A 73 13.82 1.86 -2.36
C ALA A 73 14.73 2.44 -1.28
N LEU A 74 15.99 2.77 -1.56
CA LEU A 74 16.94 3.33 -0.60
C LEU A 74 16.94 4.86 -0.55
N SER A 75 16.40 5.54 -1.57
CA SER A 75 16.33 7.01 -1.60
C SER A 75 15.63 7.63 -0.38
N GLY A 76 14.70 6.89 0.25
CA GLY A 76 14.05 7.30 1.49
C GLY A 76 15.01 7.49 2.67
N TYR A 77 16.18 6.84 2.68
CA TYR A 77 17.18 7.04 3.73
C TYR A 77 17.77 8.44 3.73
N ALA A 78 17.83 9.12 2.58
CA ALA A 78 18.27 10.52 2.53
C ALA A 78 17.36 11.43 3.36
N LEU A 79 16.08 11.07 3.52
CA LEU A 79 15.13 11.82 4.34
C LEU A 79 15.43 11.69 5.84
N LEU A 80 16.10 10.61 6.27
CA LEU A 80 16.56 10.44 7.65
C LEU A 80 17.68 11.42 8.02
N LEU A 81 18.29 12.13 7.06
CA LEU A 81 19.22 13.22 7.39
C LEU A 81 18.48 14.42 8.03
N LYS A 82 17.18 14.58 7.77
CA LYS A 82 16.38 15.65 8.37
C LYS A 82 15.96 15.29 9.80
N LYS A 83 16.42 16.10 10.76
CA LYS A 83 16.14 15.92 12.20
C LYS A 83 14.65 15.74 12.51
N ASN A 84 13.79 16.58 11.94
CA ASN A 84 12.33 16.54 12.19
C ASN A 84 11.71 15.19 11.79
N ILE A 85 12.18 14.56 10.70
CA ILE A 85 11.67 13.26 10.23
C ILE A 85 12.07 12.17 11.22
N ARG A 86 13.36 12.11 11.60
CA ARG A 86 13.86 11.15 12.58
C ARG A 86 13.14 11.26 13.92
N GLU A 87 13.01 12.47 14.44
CA GLU A 87 12.32 12.71 15.71
C GLU A 87 10.87 12.28 15.66
N LYS A 88 10.18 12.54 14.54
CA LYS A 88 8.79 12.10 14.37
C LYS A 88 8.68 10.58 14.34
N MET A 89 9.52 9.91 13.55
CA MET A 89 9.56 8.44 13.47
C MET A 89 9.87 7.84 14.84
N MET A 90 10.92 8.28 15.53
CA MET A 90 11.28 7.78 16.86
C MET A 90 10.18 8.04 17.89
N CYS A 91 9.58 9.24 17.88
CA CYS A 91 8.47 9.57 18.77
C CYS A 91 7.27 8.64 18.53
N SER A 92 6.92 8.40 17.27
CA SER A 92 5.84 7.50 16.88
C SER A 92 6.16 6.01 17.05
N LEU A 93 7.41 5.60 17.30
CA LEU A 93 7.79 4.20 17.50
C LEU A 93 8.11 3.88 18.96
N PHE A 94 8.59 4.84 19.74
CA PHE A 94 9.10 4.58 21.09
C PHE A 94 8.51 5.49 22.18
N LYS A 95 8.04 6.70 21.85
CA LYS A 95 7.60 7.64 22.89
C LYS A 95 6.15 7.38 23.33
N GLY A 96 5.92 7.37 24.64
CA GLY A 96 4.58 7.24 25.24
C GLY A 96 4.01 5.83 25.25
N ILE A 97 4.86 4.79 25.28
CA ILE A 97 4.41 3.43 25.59
C ILE A 97 4.12 3.38 27.10
N SER A 98 2.88 3.73 27.48
CA SER A 98 2.38 3.46 28.81
C SER A 98 1.96 1.99 28.90
N PHE A 99 2.28 1.32 30.01
CA PHE A 99 1.81 -0.04 30.24
C PHE A 99 0.28 -0.05 30.25
N ASP A 100 -0.31 -0.77 29.31
CA ASP A 100 -1.76 -0.87 29.16
C ASP A 100 -2.11 -2.22 28.54
N ILE A 101 -3.01 -2.96 29.18
CA ILE A 101 -3.28 -4.37 28.85
C ILE A 101 -3.72 -4.53 27.39
N PRO A 102 -4.70 -3.77 26.87
CA PRO A 102 -5.14 -3.95 25.49
C PRO A 102 -4.06 -3.62 24.47
N PHE A 103 -3.16 -2.69 24.80
CA PHE A 103 -2.03 -2.34 23.94
C PHE A 103 -0.96 -3.44 23.92
N PHE A 104 -0.69 -4.05 25.08
CA PHE A 104 0.26 -5.17 25.17
C PHE A 104 -0.27 -6.41 24.43
N VAL A 105 -1.55 -6.76 24.62
CA VAL A 105 -2.20 -7.86 23.89
C VAL A 105 -2.19 -7.60 22.38
N PHE A 106 -2.48 -6.37 21.95
CA PHE A 106 -2.41 -5.97 20.54
C PHE A 106 -1.02 -6.25 19.94
N TRP A 107 0.06 -5.82 20.59
CA TRP A 107 1.42 -6.06 20.10
C TRP A 107 1.83 -7.54 20.18
N GLY A 108 1.42 -8.25 21.23
CA GLY A 108 1.62 -9.70 21.35
C GLY A 108 0.99 -10.45 20.18
N LEU A 109 -0.24 -10.09 19.80
CA LEU A 109 -0.94 -10.66 18.64
C LEU A 109 -0.25 -10.30 17.32
N ILE A 110 0.25 -9.07 17.16
CA ILE A 110 1.05 -8.68 15.98
C ILE A 110 2.32 -9.52 15.87
N ILE A 111 3.06 -9.70 16.97
CA ILE A 111 4.28 -10.51 16.97
C ILE A 111 3.94 -11.96 16.62
N PHE A 112 2.88 -12.52 17.23
CA PHE A 112 2.41 -13.86 16.90
C PHE A 112 1.98 -13.99 15.43
N PHE A 113 1.32 -12.97 14.86
CA PHE A 113 0.96 -12.91 13.44
C PHE A 113 2.20 -12.98 12.54
N ILE A 114 3.19 -12.15 12.84
CA ILE A 114 4.44 -12.11 12.08
C ILE A 114 5.14 -13.47 12.17
N LEU A 115 5.27 -14.03 13.37
CA LEU A 115 5.90 -15.33 13.62
C LEU A 115 5.21 -16.47 12.89
N ARG A 116 3.88 -16.53 12.94
CA ARG A 116 3.10 -17.55 12.24
C ARG A 116 3.26 -17.46 10.73
N ASN A 117 3.21 -16.25 10.17
CA ASN A 117 3.34 -16.09 8.71
C ASN A 117 4.80 -16.25 8.21
N TYR A 118 5.77 -16.50 9.11
CA TYR A 118 7.10 -16.99 8.72
C TYR A 118 7.15 -18.51 8.45
N TYR A 119 6.19 -19.30 8.96
CA TYR A 119 6.21 -20.77 8.95
C TYR A 119 4.76 -21.31 8.89
N PRO A 120 4.08 -21.47 7.73
CA PRO A 120 4.50 -22.34 6.62
C PRO A 120 4.13 -21.85 5.19
N LEU A 121 4.81 -22.39 4.19
CA LEU A 121 4.53 -22.21 2.76
C LEU A 121 3.43 -23.17 2.31
N VAL A 122 2.24 -22.65 1.98
CA VAL A 122 1.36 -23.35 1.04
C VAL A 122 1.38 -22.55 -0.26
N THR A 123 2.15 -23.05 -1.23
CA THR A 123 2.26 -22.51 -2.57
C THR A 123 0.90 -22.56 -3.24
N GLY A 124 0.37 -21.40 -3.58
CA GLY A 124 -0.87 -21.24 -4.34
C GLY A 124 -0.63 -20.39 -5.58
N ASP A 125 -1.46 -20.59 -6.59
CA ASP A 125 -1.25 -20.13 -7.97
C ASP A 125 -0.98 -18.63 -8.11
N SER A 126 -1.62 -17.79 -7.29
CA SER A 126 -1.51 -16.33 -7.44
C SER A 126 -0.14 -15.76 -7.07
N HIS A 127 0.57 -16.36 -6.10
CA HIS A 127 1.90 -15.88 -5.72
C HIS A 127 2.94 -16.28 -6.77
N ASN A 128 2.80 -17.47 -7.36
CA ASN A 128 3.65 -17.91 -8.47
C ASN A 128 3.48 -17.02 -9.69
N ILE A 129 2.24 -16.61 -10.02
CA ILE A 129 1.98 -15.67 -11.10
C ILE A 129 2.67 -14.32 -10.83
N TYR A 130 2.48 -13.72 -9.65
CA TYR A 130 3.09 -12.41 -9.36
C TYR A 130 4.62 -12.45 -9.25
N LEU A 131 5.18 -13.52 -8.67
CA LEU A 131 6.63 -13.72 -8.64
C LEU A 131 7.19 -13.89 -10.05
N PHE A 132 6.50 -14.67 -10.90
CA PHE A 132 6.89 -14.86 -12.29
C PHE A 132 6.86 -13.54 -13.07
N THR A 133 5.79 -12.75 -12.93
CA THR A 133 5.70 -11.42 -13.55
C THR A 133 6.86 -10.52 -13.16
N GLN A 134 7.16 -10.42 -11.86
CA GLN A 134 8.21 -9.54 -11.37
C GLN A 134 9.60 -10.02 -11.79
N ARG A 135 9.79 -11.33 -11.93
CA ARG A 135 11.00 -11.91 -12.51
C ARG A 135 11.14 -11.53 -14.00
N LEU A 136 10.07 -11.69 -14.79
CA LEU A 136 10.07 -11.32 -16.20
C LEU A 136 10.41 -9.83 -16.39
N TRP A 137 9.83 -8.94 -15.58
CA TRP A 137 10.15 -7.51 -15.67
C TRP A 137 11.60 -7.19 -15.33
N LEU A 138 12.20 -7.94 -14.39
CA LEU A 138 13.61 -7.78 -14.01
C LEU A 138 14.56 -8.27 -15.11
N GLU A 139 14.23 -9.41 -15.73
CA GLU A 139 15.00 -10.01 -16.82
C GLU A 139 15.01 -9.09 -18.04
N GLU A 140 13.84 -8.59 -18.43
CA GLU A 140 13.68 -7.70 -19.58
C GLU A 140 14.01 -6.23 -19.27
N GLY A 141 14.15 -5.88 -17.98
CA GLY A 141 14.36 -4.52 -17.51
C GLY A 141 13.17 -3.58 -17.73
N THR A 142 12.03 -4.09 -18.20
CA THR A 142 10.82 -3.30 -18.48
C THR A 142 9.56 -4.08 -18.13
N SER A 143 8.52 -3.33 -17.76
CA SER A 143 7.19 -3.89 -17.53
C SER A 143 6.35 -3.97 -18.81
N LEU A 144 6.81 -3.38 -19.91
CA LEU A 144 6.14 -3.35 -21.22
C LEU A 144 6.45 -4.61 -22.03
N VAL A 145 6.29 -5.76 -21.39
CA VAL A 145 6.64 -7.05 -21.96
C VAL A 145 5.40 -7.93 -22.01
N GLY A 146 5.19 -8.52 -23.17
CA GLY A 146 4.22 -9.59 -23.36
C GLY A 146 4.30 -10.22 -24.75
N ASN A 147 3.77 -11.42 -24.85
CA ASN A 147 3.79 -12.28 -26.02
C ASN A 147 2.50 -13.12 -25.98
N GLU A 148 1.94 -13.45 -27.14
CA GLU A 148 0.80 -14.35 -27.31
C GLU A 148 0.94 -15.67 -26.53
N GLY A 149 2.17 -16.16 -26.34
CA GLY A 149 2.45 -17.40 -25.59
C GLY A 149 2.35 -17.32 -24.06
N PHE A 150 2.15 -16.14 -23.47
CA PHE A 150 2.08 -15.97 -22.01
C PHE A 150 0.65 -15.77 -21.52
N ASN A 151 0.30 -16.38 -20.38
CA ASN A 151 -1.00 -16.18 -19.75
C ASN A 151 -1.20 -14.69 -19.39
N ILE A 152 -2.29 -14.09 -19.89
CA ILE A 152 -2.58 -12.66 -19.77
C ILE A 152 -2.66 -12.20 -18.30
N GLY A 153 -3.05 -13.08 -17.38
CA GLY A 153 -3.05 -12.83 -15.95
C GLY A 153 -1.66 -12.52 -15.35
N ILE A 154 -0.60 -12.84 -16.08
CA ILE A 154 0.80 -12.55 -15.75
C ILE A 154 1.12 -11.07 -15.99
N PHE A 155 0.43 -10.35 -16.89
CA PHE A 155 0.89 -9.01 -17.27
C PHE A 155 0.52 -7.89 -16.31
N THR A 156 -0.32 -8.17 -15.32
CA THR A 156 -0.81 -7.17 -14.37
C THR A 156 -0.63 -7.65 -12.94
N PRO A 157 0.61 -7.60 -12.42
CA PRO A 157 0.84 -7.87 -11.02
C PRO A 157 0.10 -6.81 -10.22
N GLN A 158 -0.37 -7.08 -9.02
CA GLN A 158 -1.11 -6.09 -8.23
C GLN A 158 -0.14 -5.02 -7.67
N PHE A 159 -0.63 -3.82 -7.34
CA PHE A 159 0.19 -2.73 -6.78
C PHE A 159 1.10 -3.18 -5.62
N ASN A 160 0.57 -4.00 -4.72
CA ASN A 160 1.31 -4.57 -3.59
C ASN A 160 2.37 -5.62 -3.95
N ALA A 161 2.37 -6.13 -5.18
CA ALA A 161 3.32 -7.13 -5.67
C ALA A 161 4.54 -6.52 -6.37
N VAL A 162 4.49 -5.25 -6.80
CA VAL A 162 5.65 -4.56 -7.39
C VAL A 162 6.91 -4.63 -6.50
N PRO A 163 6.83 -4.46 -5.17
CA PRO A 163 7.99 -4.59 -4.29
C PRO A 163 8.62 -5.99 -4.26
N TYR A 164 7.95 -7.03 -4.76
CA TYR A 164 8.53 -8.39 -4.78
C TYR A 164 9.82 -8.43 -5.61
N ALA A 165 9.93 -7.56 -6.62
CA ALA A 165 11.15 -7.42 -7.41
C ALA A 165 12.40 -7.12 -6.57
N LEU A 166 12.27 -6.41 -5.45
CA LEU A 166 13.39 -6.13 -4.55
C LEU A 166 14.01 -7.41 -3.96
N GLY A 167 13.14 -8.35 -3.56
CA GLY A 167 13.57 -9.65 -3.06
C GLY A 167 14.09 -10.55 -4.18
N ILE A 168 13.35 -10.65 -5.28
CA ILE A 168 13.70 -11.49 -6.44
C ILE A 168 15.05 -11.06 -7.03
N SER A 169 15.33 -9.76 -7.10
CA SER A 169 16.58 -9.25 -7.70
C SER A 169 17.85 -9.65 -6.94
N ILE A 170 17.73 -10.07 -5.68
CA ILE A 170 18.85 -10.49 -4.83
C ILE A 170 18.81 -12.01 -4.59
N PHE A 171 17.62 -12.56 -4.36
CA PHE A 171 17.44 -13.93 -3.87
C PHE A 171 16.73 -14.86 -4.85
N GLY A 172 16.45 -14.41 -6.08
CA GLY A 172 16.05 -15.20 -7.25
C GLY A 172 14.77 -16.02 -7.10
N GLN A 173 14.85 -17.14 -6.38
CA GLN A 173 13.78 -18.14 -6.21
C GLN A 173 13.14 -18.16 -4.83
N GLU A 174 13.72 -17.45 -3.86
CA GLU A 174 13.17 -17.43 -2.50
C GLU A 174 11.91 -16.54 -2.38
N THR A 175 10.92 -17.02 -1.64
CA THR A 175 9.59 -16.37 -1.52
C THR A 175 9.39 -15.59 -0.23
N LEU A 176 10.29 -15.73 0.75
CA LEU A 176 10.14 -15.15 2.09
C LEU A 176 10.01 -13.62 2.06
N PHE A 177 10.78 -12.91 1.22
CA PHE A 177 10.66 -11.46 1.06
C PHE A 177 9.26 -11.05 0.57
N SER A 178 8.73 -11.72 -0.45
CA SER A 178 7.40 -11.44 -1.01
C SER A 178 6.28 -11.75 -0.01
N GLN A 179 6.47 -12.78 0.82
CA GLN A 179 5.60 -13.06 1.95
C GLN A 179 5.64 -11.95 3.00
N LEU A 180 6.83 -11.47 3.35
CA LEU A 180 7.00 -10.36 4.29
C LEU A 180 6.31 -9.08 3.81
N ILE A 181 6.36 -8.79 2.51
CA ILE A 181 5.56 -7.71 1.91
C ILE A 181 4.06 -7.97 2.11
N ASN A 182 3.59 -9.20 1.88
CA ASN A 182 2.18 -9.53 2.06
C ASN A 182 1.72 -9.41 3.54
N VAL A 183 2.58 -9.82 4.48
CA VAL A 183 2.36 -9.67 5.92
C VAL A 183 2.33 -8.19 6.30
N SER A 184 3.22 -7.36 5.76
CA SER A 184 3.28 -5.93 6.08
C SER A 184 1.99 -5.19 5.73
N TRP A 185 1.36 -5.50 4.59
CA TRP A 185 0.06 -4.94 4.22
C TRP A 185 -1.04 -5.29 5.23
N ARG A 186 -1.04 -6.51 5.77
CA ARG A 186 -1.99 -6.90 6.82
C ARG A 186 -1.70 -6.22 8.15
N LEU A 187 -0.43 -6.04 8.51
CA LEU A 187 -0.07 -5.27 9.68
C LEU A 187 -0.58 -3.82 9.57
N ILE A 188 -0.50 -3.21 8.38
CA ILE A 188 -1.10 -1.89 8.13
C ILE A 188 -2.60 -1.92 8.40
N VAL A 189 -3.34 -2.93 7.90
CA VAL A 189 -4.77 -3.07 8.18
C VAL A 189 -5.04 -3.16 9.69
N LEU A 190 -4.34 -4.04 10.41
CA LEU A 190 -4.52 -4.22 11.85
C LEU A 190 -4.21 -2.93 12.63
N LEU A 191 -3.16 -2.19 12.24
CA LEU A 191 -2.81 -0.89 12.80
C LEU A 191 -3.90 0.16 12.58
N LEU A 192 -4.47 0.21 11.38
CA LEU A 192 -5.54 1.15 11.02
C LEU A 192 -6.84 0.82 11.76
N VAL A 193 -7.26 -0.45 11.79
CA VAL A 193 -8.48 -0.91 12.46
C VAL A 193 -8.40 -0.66 13.96
N PHE A 194 -7.31 -1.10 14.61
CA PHE A 194 -7.08 -0.85 16.02
C PHE A 194 -7.03 0.66 16.30
N GLY A 195 -6.25 1.39 15.50
CA GLY A 195 -6.01 2.81 15.69
C GLY A 195 -7.28 3.66 15.59
N TYR A 196 -8.08 3.44 14.55
CA TYR A 196 -9.32 4.19 14.31
C TYR A 196 -10.39 3.89 15.35
N THR A 197 -10.61 2.60 15.65
CA THR A 197 -11.60 2.19 16.64
C THR A 197 -11.22 2.64 18.05
N ASN A 198 -9.92 2.58 18.39
CA ASN A 198 -9.41 3.13 19.65
C ASN A 198 -9.64 4.64 19.75
N TYR A 199 -9.34 5.37 18.68
CA TYR A 199 -9.54 6.81 18.62
C TYR A 199 -11.03 7.20 18.77
N ARG A 200 -11.95 6.45 18.13
CA ARG A 200 -13.38 6.79 18.13
C ARG A 200 -14.10 6.37 19.42
N PHE A 201 -13.69 5.25 19.99
CA PHE A 201 -14.30 4.63 21.16
C PHE A 201 -13.27 4.55 22.28
N ASN A 202 -12.61 3.40 22.46
CA ASN A 202 -11.54 3.18 23.41
C ASN A 202 -10.66 1.97 22.99
N LYS A 203 -9.58 1.75 23.73
CA LYS A 203 -8.59 0.70 23.44
C LYS A 203 -9.14 -0.72 23.48
N TYR A 204 -10.17 -1.00 24.27
CA TYR A 204 -10.81 -2.32 24.34
C TYR A 204 -11.62 -2.61 23.08
N PHE A 205 -12.44 -1.65 22.61
CA PHE A 205 -13.12 -1.78 21.32
C PHE A 205 -12.11 -1.88 20.17
N GLY A 206 -11.03 -1.10 20.24
CA GLY A 206 -9.92 -1.21 19.28
C GLY A 206 -9.30 -2.60 19.23
N LEU A 207 -9.02 -3.20 20.39
CA LEU A 207 -8.50 -4.56 20.47
C LEU A 207 -9.51 -5.57 19.93
N MET A 208 -10.79 -5.48 20.31
CA MET A 208 -11.82 -6.40 19.85
C MET A 208 -12.03 -6.34 18.34
N ALA A 209 -12.11 -5.14 17.76
CA ALA A 209 -12.21 -4.97 16.31
C ALA A 209 -10.99 -5.55 15.59
N MET A 210 -9.79 -5.35 16.14
CA MET A 210 -8.57 -5.94 15.60
C MET A 210 -8.60 -7.46 15.67
N ILE A 211 -9.00 -8.05 16.81
CA ILE A 211 -9.14 -9.50 17.01
C ILE A 211 -10.13 -10.10 16.00
N LEU A 212 -11.28 -9.45 15.76
CA LEU A 212 -12.25 -9.91 14.76
C LEU A 212 -11.65 -9.97 13.36
N VAL A 213 -10.89 -8.94 12.95
CA VAL A 213 -10.20 -8.95 11.66
C VAL A 213 -9.05 -9.96 11.64
N TYR A 214 -8.35 -10.09 12.76
CA TYR A 214 -7.22 -11.01 12.92
C TYR A 214 -7.64 -12.46 12.72
N PHE A 215 -8.75 -12.87 13.34
CA PHE A 215 -9.27 -14.24 13.32
C PHE A 215 -10.29 -14.49 12.20
N ASP A 216 -10.61 -13.49 11.38
CA ASP A 216 -11.36 -13.73 10.15
C ASP A 216 -10.57 -14.72 9.29
N GLU A 217 -11.20 -15.87 8.99
CA GLU A 217 -10.52 -16.97 8.31
C GLU A 217 -9.94 -16.53 6.96
N HIS A 218 -10.62 -15.67 6.23
CA HIS A 218 -10.13 -15.23 4.93
C HIS A 218 -8.94 -14.27 5.09
N PHE A 219 -8.96 -13.35 6.05
CA PHE A 219 -7.84 -12.47 6.34
C PHE A 219 -6.64 -13.24 6.90
N PHE A 220 -6.89 -14.19 7.80
CA PHE A 220 -5.91 -15.01 8.49
C PHE A 220 -5.27 -16.06 7.57
N PHE A 221 -6.07 -16.84 6.83
CA PHE A 221 -5.55 -17.89 5.94
C PHE A 221 -4.99 -17.34 4.64
N SER A 222 -5.54 -16.28 4.05
CA SER A 222 -4.94 -15.66 2.86
C SER A 222 -3.53 -15.12 3.11
N GLY A 223 -3.17 -14.88 4.38
CA GLY A 223 -1.82 -14.51 4.79
C GLY A 223 -0.80 -15.65 4.71
N ALA A 224 -1.26 -16.88 4.90
CA ALA A 224 -0.44 -18.08 4.87
C ALA A 224 -0.60 -18.92 3.58
N ASN A 225 -1.70 -18.73 2.84
CA ASN A 225 -2.10 -19.62 1.76
C ASN A 225 -2.48 -18.82 0.50
N ALA A 226 -1.74 -19.02 -0.58
CA ALA A 226 -1.79 -18.17 -1.78
C ALA A 226 -2.89 -18.54 -2.81
N CYS A 227 -3.74 -19.52 -2.51
CA CYS A 227 -4.85 -19.91 -3.40
C CYS A 227 -5.99 -18.90 -3.41
N VAL A 228 -6.20 -18.16 -2.31
CA VAL A 228 -7.22 -17.11 -2.19
C VAL A 228 -6.59 -15.88 -1.54
N VAL A 229 -5.89 -15.05 -2.32
CA VAL A 229 -5.27 -13.83 -1.79
C VAL A 229 -6.32 -12.73 -1.64
N ILE A 230 -6.80 -12.50 -0.41
CA ILE A 230 -7.30 -11.18 -0.04
C ILE A 230 -6.13 -10.22 -0.17
N ASN A 231 -6.25 -9.25 -1.07
CA ASN A 231 -5.26 -8.22 -1.24
C ASN A 231 -5.31 -7.27 -0.03
N GLY A 232 -4.36 -7.42 0.90
CA GLY A 232 -4.25 -6.59 2.09
C GLY A 232 -4.12 -5.08 1.79
N ALA A 233 -3.54 -4.71 0.64
CA ALA A 233 -3.47 -3.32 0.22
C ALA A 233 -4.84 -2.77 -0.17
N VAL A 234 -5.70 -3.56 -0.84
CA VAL A 234 -7.10 -3.16 -1.08
C VAL A 234 -7.79 -2.88 0.23
N VAL A 235 -7.71 -3.80 1.20
CA VAL A 235 -8.37 -3.65 2.50
C VAL A 235 -7.84 -2.41 3.22
N ALA A 236 -6.52 -2.19 3.21
CA ALA A 236 -5.89 -1.04 3.84
C ALA A 236 -6.32 0.28 3.19
N PHE A 237 -6.27 0.39 1.86
CA PHE A 237 -6.70 1.59 1.13
C PHE A 237 -8.20 1.84 1.27
N LEU A 238 -9.02 0.79 1.21
CA LEU A 238 -10.46 0.88 1.36
C LEU A 238 -10.82 1.40 2.76
N PHE A 239 -10.29 0.76 3.79
CA PHE A 239 -10.49 1.18 5.17
C PHE A 239 -10.01 2.62 5.37
N ALA A 240 -8.81 2.94 4.86
CA ALA A 240 -8.23 4.27 4.94
C ALA A 240 -9.04 5.35 4.24
N ALA A 241 -9.59 5.06 3.06
CA ALA A 241 -10.47 5.96 2.34
C ALA A 241 -11.75 6.23 3.12
N VAL A 242 -12.42 5.17 3.59
CA VAL A 242 -13.71 5.27 4.28
C VAL A 242 -13.58 6.08 5.56
N TYR A 243 -12.63 5.76 6.44
CA TYR A 243 -12.52 6.52 7.69
C TYR A 243 -12.05 7.95 7.45
N ASN A 244 -11.18 8.21 6.45
CA ASN A 244 -10.77 9.58 6.15
C ASN A 244 -11.93 10.41 5.57
N PHE A 245 -12.83 9.82 4.76
CA PHE A 245 -14.05 10.50 4.34
C PHE A 245 -14.97 10.81 5.53
N TRP A 246 -15.07 9.88 6.48
CA TRP A 246 -15.84 10.08 7.70
C TRP A 246 -15.27 11.22 8.55
N GLU A 247 -13.97 11.18 8.85
CA GLU A 247 -13.29 12.23 9.64
C GLU A 247 -13.31 13.58 8.92
N ALA A 248 -13.16 13.60 7.59
CA ALA A 248 -13.31 14.81 6.80
C ALA A 248 -14.70 15.43 6.98
N ARG A 249 -15.76 14.62 7.08
CA ARG A 249 -17.13 15.09 7.31
C ARG A 249 -17.30 15.63 8.72
N GLU A 250 -16.91 14.85 9.72
CA GLU A 250 -17.08 15.18 11.14
C GLU A 250 -16.31 16.44 11.53
N ARG A 251 -15.03 16.52 11.14
CA ARG A 251 -14.14 17.63 11.50
C ARG A 251 -14.11 18.76 10.47
N ASN A 252 -14.83 18.60 9.35
CA ASN A 252 -14.77 19.49 8.20
C ASN A 252 -13.32 19.75 7.71
N ASP A 253 -12.49 18.70 7.72
CA ASP A 253 -11.05 18.76 7.46
C ASP A 253 -10.71 18.43 5.99
N SER A 254 -10.06 19.37 5.30
CA SER A 254 -9.65 19.23 3.90
C SER A 254 -8.47 18.29 3.69
N LEU A 255 -7.57 18.14 4.68
CA LEU A 255 -6.46 17.17 4.61
C LEU A 255 -7.00 15.73 4.62
N ARG A 256 -7.94 15.45 5.53
CA ARG A 256 -8.60 14.13 5.60
C ARG A 256 -9.36 13.84 4.32
N PHE A 257 -10.02 14.85 3.74
CA PHE A 257 -10.69 14.72 2.46
C PHE A 257 -9.69 14.39 1.32
N LEU A 258 -8.53 15.06 1.28
CA LEU A 258 -7.46 14.77 0.32
C LEU A 258 -6.96 13.33 0.45
N LEU A 259 -6.62 12.89 1.68
CA LEU A 259 -6.15 11.53 1.94
C LEU A 259 -7.19 10.48 1.53
N ALA A 260 -8.48 10.74 1.80
CA ALA A 260 -9.56 9.85 1.40
C ALA A 260 -9.63 9.67 -0.13
N VAL A 261 -9.52 10.77 -0.88
CA VAL A 261 -9.49 10.75 -2.34
C VAL A 261 -8.27 9.97 -2.84
N ILE A 262 -7.07 10.26 -2.30
CA ILE A 262 -5.84 9.60 -2.72
C ILE A 262 -5.91 8.09 -2.46
N PHE A 263 -6.29 7.67 -1.26
CA PHE A 263 -6.39 6.24 -0.94
C PHE A 263 -7.48 5.54 -1.78
N SER A 264 -8.57 6.23 -2.13
CA SER A 264 -9.58 5.69 -3.04
C SER A 264 -9.02 5.43 -4.44
N ILE A 265 -8.25 6.38 -4.99
CA ILE A 265 -7.64 6.29 -6.33
C ILE A 265 -6.77 5.02 -6.45
N TYR A 266 -6.04 4.64 -5.40
CA TYR A 266 -5.19 3.44 -5.42
C TYR A 266 -5.93 2.10 -5.31
N LEU A 267 -7.24 2.08 -5.06
CA LEU A 267 -8.02 0.84 -5.11
C LEU A 267 -7.95 0.18 -6.49
N MET A 268 -8.00 1.01 -7.56
CA MET A 268 -7.98 0.54 -8.94
C MET A 268 -6.67 -0.15 -9.33
N ALA A 269 -5.53 0.19 -8.70
CA ALA A 269 -4.23 -0.41 -8.99
C ALA A 269 -4.08 -1.86 -8.45
N ASN A 270 -5.07 -2.38 -7.72
CA ASN A 270 -4.95 -3.64 -6.99
C ASN A 270 -5.80 -4.79 -7.55
N LYS A 271 -6.93 -4.54 -8.22
CA LYS A 271 -7.76 -5.60 -8.88
C LYS A 271 -8.73 -4.98 -9.89
N TYR A 272 -9.03 -5.66 -11.00
CA TYR A 272 -9.78 -5.09 -12.15
C TYR A 272 -11.16 -4.51 -11.80
N GLN A 273 -11.91 -5.17 -10.92
CA GLN A 273 -13.24 -4.71 -10.48
C GLN A 273 -13.19 -3.52 -9.51
N MET A 274 -12.00 -3.18 -8.99
CA MET A 274 -11.85 -2.10 -8.01
C MET A 274 -12.01 -0.71 -8.61
N ALA A 275 -12.02 -0.57 -9.94
CA ALA A 275 -12.41 0.69 -10.58
C ALA A 275 -13.86 1.07 -10.20
N TYR A 276 -14.80 0.11 -10.22
CA TYR A 276 -16.18 0.36 -9.80
C TYR A 276 -16.29 0.67 -8.31
N VAL A 277 -15.53 -0.05 -7.48
CA VAL A 277 -15.48 0.16 -6.03
C VAL A 277 -14.93 1.56 -5.73
N MET A 278 -13.84 1.96 -6.39
CA MET A 278 -13.27 3.31 -6.31
C MET A 278 -14.31 4.37 -6.66
N VAL A 279 -14.98 4.25 -7.82
CA VAL A 279 -15.98 5.24 -8.24
C VAL A 279 -17.13 5.31 -7.24
N GLY A 280 -17.65 4.17 -6.79
CA GLY A 280 -18.71 4.11 -5.78
C GLY A 280 -18.31 4.81 -4.48
N ILE A 281 -17.12 4.52 -3.96
CA ILE A 281 -16.60 5.13 -2.73
C ILE A 281 -16.34 6.62 -2.90
N LEU A 282 -15.78 7.06 -4.03
CA LEU A 282 -15.56 8.47 -4.31
C LEU A 282 -16.90 9.23 -4.36
N LEU A 283 -17.90 8.69 -5.08
CA LEU A 283 -19.21 9.31 -5.18
C LEU A 283 -19.91 9.40 -3.82
N MET A 284 -19.98 8.29 -3.08
CA MET A 284 -20.54 8.27 -1.73
C MET A 284 -19.76 9.21 -0.80
N GLY A 285 -18.43 9.11 -0.81
CA GLY A 285 -17.50 9.89 -0.01
C GLY A 285 -17.66 11.39 -0.23
N ILE A 286 -17.77 11.84 -1.48
CA ILE A 286 -18.03 13.25 -1.85
C ILE A 286 -19.44 13.67 -1.44
N PHE A 287 -20.44 12.81 -1.62
CA PHE A 287 -21.84 13.12 -1.33
C PHE A 287 -22.08 13.37 0.17
N ILE A 288 -21.45 12.58 1.05
CA ILE A 288 -21.61 12.74 2.50
C ILE A 288 -20.90 13.97 3.07
N GLN A 289 -20.04 14.65 2.29
CA GLN A 289 -19.24 15.77 2.82
C GLN A 289 -20.08 17.02 3.07
N ARG A 290 -19.90 17.59 4.28
CA ARG A 290 -20.23 19.00 4.54
C ARG A 290 -19.29 19.89 3.70
N ASN A 291 -19.84 20.95 3.10
CA ASN A 291 -19.09 21.98 2.37
C ASN A 291 -18.14 21.45 1.26
N LYS A 292 -18.58 20.47 0.45
CA LYS A 292 -17.77 19.85 -0.63
C LYS A 292 -17.03 20.85 -1.53
N ARG A 293 -17.69 21.95 -1.91
CA ARG A 293 -17.07 23.01 -2.75
C ARG A 293 -15.88 23.67 -2.07
N LYS A 294 -15.96 23.94 -0.76
CA LYS A 294 -14.87 24.54 0.01
C LYS A 294 -13.66 23.60 0.06
N LYS A 295 -13.88 22.33 0.37
CA LYS A 295 -12.82 21.31 0.45
C LYS A 295 -12.09 21.13 -0.88
N ILE A 296 -12.84 21.02 -1.98
CA ILE A 296 -12.28 20.94 -3.33
C ILE A 296 -11.47 22.20 -3.65
N LYS A 297 -12.03 23.39 -3.39
CA LYS A 297 -11.34 24.66 -3.63
C LYS A 297 -10.04 24.76 -2.81
N GLU A 298 -10.06 24.31 -1.57
CA GLU A 298 -8.87 24.31 -0.70
C GLU A 298 -7.79 23.35 -1.20
N ILE A 299 -8.15 22.16 -1.67
CA ILE A 299 -7.20 21.24 -2.32
C ILE A 299 -6.58 21.88 -3.57
N LEU A 300 -7.38 22.52 -4.41
CA LEU A 300 -6.90 23.13 -5.65
C LEU A 300 -6.05 24.38 -5.43
N LEU A 301 -6.35 25.18 -4.41
CA LEU A 301 -5.60 26.41 -4.10
C LEU A 301 -4.36 26.15 -3.25
N ASN A 302 -4.36 25.10 -2.41
CA ASN A 302 -3.18 24.73 -1.64
C ASN A 302 -2.19 23.97 -2.52
N LYS A 303 -1.09 24.65 -2.90
CA LYS A 303 -0.04 24.10 -3.75
C LYS A 303 0.48 22.73 -3.28
N LYS A 304 0.61 22.50 -1.97
CA LYS A 304 1.10 21.23 -1.43
C LYS A 304 0.11 20.09 -1.65
N TYR A 305 -1.18 20.36 -1.43
CA TYR A 305 -2.26 19.39 -1.66
C TYR A 305 -2.40 19.07 -3.14
N LEU A 306 -2.39 20.09 -3.99
CA LEU A 306 -2.48 19.92 -5.43
C LEU A 306 -1.32 19.10 -5.99
N ILE A 307 -0.07 19.42 -5.60
CA ILE A 307 1.11 18.66 -6.05
C ILE A 307 0.97 17.17 -5.67
N PHE A 308 0.56 16.89 -4.44
CA PHE A 308 0.46 15.51 -3.97
C PHE A 308 -0.70 14.74 -4.65
N LEU A 309 -1.82 15.41 -4.91
CA LEU A 309 -2.92 14.86 -5.70
C LEU A 309 -2.48 14.55 -7.14
N ILE A 310 -1.82 15.50 -7.81
CA ILE A 310 -1.32 15.32 -9.19
C ILE A 310 -0.33 14.16 -9.24
N LEU A 311 0.62 14.09 -8.31
CA LEU A 311 1.59 13.00 -8.24
C LEU A 311 0.91 11.65 -8.05
N SER A 312 -0.12 11.57 -7.21
CA SER A 312 -0.90 10.35 -6.97
C SER A 312 -1.66 9.91 -8.24
N VAL A 313 -2.29 10.87 -8.93
CA VAL A 313 -2.97 10.60 -10.21
C VAL A 313 -1.99 10.16 -11.29
N PHE A 314 -0.81 10.80 -11.36
CA PHE A 314 0.25 10.44 -12.28
C PHE A 314 0.73 8.99 -12.04
N PHE A 315 1.05 8.61 -10.81
CA PHE A 315 1.45 7.23 -10.52
C PHE A 315 0.34 6.21 -10.82
N LEU A 316 -0.93 6.54 -10.59
CA LEU A 316 -2.02 5.67 -11.04
C LEU A 316 -2.09 5.58 -12.56
N SER A 317 -1.93 6.70 -13.28
CA SER A 317 -2.04 6.70 -14.74
C SER A 317 -0.92 5.88 -15.40
N LEU A 318 0.27 5.80 -14.80
CA LEU A 318 1.33 4.89 -15.25
C LEU A 318 0.84 3.43 -15.30
N TRP A 319 0.06 3.00 -14.31
CA TRP A 319 -0.52 1.66 -14.28
C TRP A 319 -1.49 1.43 -15.44
N PHE A 320 -2.37 2.40 -15.67
CA PHE A 320 -3.37 2.34 -16.72
C PHE A 320 -2.74 2.33 -18.10
N PHE A 321 -1.76 3.21 -18.31
CA PHE A 321 -1.01 3.32 -19.55
C PHE A 321 -0.23 2.04 -19.84
N LYS A 322 0.46 1.49 -18.84
CA LYS A 322 1.11 0.19 -18.94
C LYS A 322 0.15 -0.90 -19.43
N ASN A 323 -0.99 -1.05 -18.75
CA ASN A 323 -1.94 -2.11 -19.08
C ASN A 323 -2.54 -1.91 -20.47
N TYR A 324 -2.82 -0.66 -20.85
CA TYR A 324 -3.27 -0.31 -22.20
C TYR A 324 -2.24 -0.68 -23.27
N LEU A 325 -0.96 -0.34 -23.08
CA LEU A 325 0.06 -0.64 -24.06
C LEU A 325 0.21 -2.14 -24.32
N ILE A 326 0.20 -2.95 -23.25
CA ILE A 326 0.43 -4.40 -23.35
C ILE A 326 -0.81 -5.14 -23.85
N THR A 327 -2.01 -4.73 -23.42
CA THR A 327 -3.22 -5.54 -23.63
C THR A 327 -4.33 -4.84 -24.41
N GLY A 328 -4.16 -3.57 -24.77
CA GLY A 328 -5.20 -2.68 -25.31
C GLY A 328 -6.39 -2.41 -24.39
N CYS A 329 -6.52 -3.13 -23.26
CA CYS A 329 -7.55 -2.93 -22.25
C CYS A 329 -6.93 -2.57 -20.89
N SER A 330 -6.97 -1.30 -20.54
CA SER A 330 -6.36 -0.77 -19.32
C SER A 330 -7.07 -1.19 -18.02
N THR A 331 -8.40 -1.31 -18.05
CA THR A 331 -9.24 -1.62 -16.88
C THR A 331 -9.42 -3.11 -16.66
N PHE A 332 -9.55 -3.88 -17.75
CA PHE A 332 -9.73 -5.34 -17.73
C PHE A 332 -8.71 -6.05 -18.62
N PRO A 333 -7.40 -5.90 -18.34
CA PRO A 333 -6.34 -6.50 -19.16
C PRO A 333 -6.47 -8.03 -19.25
N ALA A 334 -6.89 -8.69 -18.17
CA ALA A 334 -7.17 -10.14 -18.18
C ALA A 334 -8.37 -10.57 -19.05
N LEU A 335 -9.20 -9.63 -19.49
CA LEU A 335 -10.32 -9.87 -20.41
C LEU A 335 -10.06 -9.31 -21.81
N ALA A 336 -8.86 -8.78 -22.08
CA ALA A 336 -8.52 -8.17 -23.36
C ALA A 336 -8.82 -9.09 -24.56
N ASP A 337 -8.60 -10.40 -24.40
CA ASP A 337 -8.92 -11.42 -25.41
C ASP A 337 -10.40 -11.43 -25.78
N LYS A 338 -11.26 -11.40 -24.75
CA LYS A 338 -12.72 -11.38 -24.91
C LYS A 338 -13.22 -10.08 -25.52
N PHE A 339 -12.41 -9.03 -25.46
CA PHE A 339 -12.71 -7.74 -26.09
C PHE A 339 -12.02 -7.57 -27.44
N HIS A 340 -11.30 -8.59 -27.95
CA HIS A 340 -10.51 -8.51 -29.18
C HIS A 340 -9.56 -7.30 -29.20
N ALA A 341 -9.01 -6.96 -28.03
CA ALA A 341 -8.29 -5.70 -27.82
C ALA A 341 -6.76 -5.88 -27.78
N PHE A 342 -6.22 -7.07 -28.07
CA PHE A 342 -4.76 -7.25 -28.04
C PHE A 342 -4.05 -6.43 -29.10
N ASN A 343 -2.89 -5.90 -28.71
CA ASN A 343 -2.02 -5.11 -29.59
C ASN A 343 -0.94 -5.97 -30.29
N TRP A 344 -1.04 -7.30 -30.19
CA TRP A 344 -0.22 -8.26 -30.92
C TRP A 344 -1.10 -9.12 -31.81
#